data_AF-A0A848XKK7-F1
#
_entry.id   AF-A0A848XKK7-F1
#
_cell.length_a   1.000
_cell.length_b   1.000
_cell.length_c   1.000
_cell.angle_alpha   90.00
_cell.angle_beta   90.00
_cell.angle_gamma   90.00
#
_symmetry.space_group_name_H-M   'P 1'
#
loop_
_entity.id
_entity.type
_entity.pdbx_description
1 polymer ?
#
loop_
_entity_poly.entity_id
_entity_poly.type
_entity_poly.pdbx_seq_one_letter_code
_entity_poly.pdbx_strand_id
1 'polypeptide(L)'
;MDTLVVFPVGAHTKRFDTSVLEGASATELRQTQEPAVEAVLAAVAAHAGDLVPLWGCRDGPRNRRAWSSLRPGSRVAFISRSRWLATARVAATFESAALGQSLWGGGRGKGWSLIVALEDVTTRDQSASDLAHRLGQERVPRRITAWSVEDAEALMLEAPDSAATLEAPAPANEASGRTTKDPVDRGAEPQAGERRQLQTGSEPDPGLPVPDPQLLFDDEMTRWYRQGLMGRFAALRAARQSLDKGEPGARESILRVARALAGPQIEVRFPSVGQLAREVLDAADVEFLTATNQLLGALDETMGVRDPDPVKIMVVEDDPVQALLVREIVSGPNRQVFQADSVEIADEVLAEQEISLI
;
A
#
# COMPACT_ATOMS: atom_id res chain seq x y z
N MET A 1 -14.55 -22.48 20.05
CA MET A 1 -13.42 -22.45 19.10
C MET A 1 -13.45 -21.08 18.47
N ASP A 2 -12.36 -20.35 18.61
CA ASP A 2 -12.24 -19.06 17.96
C ASP A 2 -12.10 -19.29 16.45
N THR A 3 -12.61 -18.35 15.65
CA THR A 3 -12.55 -18.39 14.18
C THR A 3 -11.78 -17.18 13.70
N LEU A 4 -10.87 -17.35 12.73
CA LEU A 4 -10.31 -16.24 11.96
C LEU A 4 -11.05 -16.13 10.62
N VAL A 5 -11.51 -14.93 10.26
CA VAL A 5 -12.09 -14.66 8.94
C VAL A 5 -11.31 -13.57 8.22
N VAL A 6 -10.88 -13.87 7.00
CA VAL A 6 -10.17 -12.90 6.15
C VAL A 6 -11.16 -12.20 5.23
N PHE A 7 -11.23 -10.87 5.32
CA PHE A 7 -12.08 -10.01 4.51
C PHE A 7 -11.25 -9.29 3.43
N PRO A 8 -11.43 -9.64 2.13
CA PRO A 8 -10.87 -8.85 1.05
C PRO A 8 -11.66 -7.54 0.89
N VAL A 9 -10.98 -6.41 1.11
CA VAL A 9 -11.52 -5.05 0.96
C VAL A 9 -11.66 -4.67 -0.52
N GLY A 10 -10.84 -5.26 -1.39
CA GLY A 10 -10.83 -4.95 -2.82
C GLY A 10 -10.46 -3.49 -3.10
N ALA A 11 -11.09 -2.87 -4.09
CA ALA A 11 -10.85 -1.47 -4.46
C ALA A 11 -11.55 -0.46 -3.52
N HIS A 12 -12.25 -0.92 -2.47
CA HIS A 12 -13.08 -0.09 -1.60
C HIS A 12 -12.33 0.42 -0.36
N THR A 13 -11.07 0.83 -0.50
CA THR A 13 -10.23 1.27 0.63
C THR A 13 -10.86 2.44 1.39
N LYS A 14 -11.44 3.42 0.68
CA LYS A 14 -12.15 4.55 1.32
C LYS A 14 -13.27 4.10 2.27
N ARG A 15 -14.03 3.05 1.90
CA ARG A 15 -15.09 2.53 2.78
C ARG A 15 -14.52 1.85 4.00
N PHE A 16 -13.40 1.15 3.84
CA PHE A 16 -12.69 0.53 4.94
C PHE A 16 -12.15 1.56 5.91
N ASP A 17 -11.50 2.62 5.40
CA ASP A 17 -10.98 3.70 6.24
C ASP A 17 -12.10 4.32 7.07
N THR A 18 -13.20 4.73 6.42
CA THR A 18 -14.31 5.37 7.13
C THR A 18 -15.08 4.43 8.06
N SER A 19 -15.41 3.20 7.64
CA SER A 19 -16.29 2.35 8.47
C SER A 19 -15.53 1.49 9.48
N VAL A 20 -14.27 1.13 9.22
CA VAL A 20 -13.48 0.26 10.11
C VAL A 20 -12.47 1.05 10.94
N LEU A 21 -11.72 1.98 10.34
CA LEU A 21 -10.67 2.70 11.07
C LEU A 21 -11.23 3.92 11.82
N GLU A 22 -12.07 4.71 11.17
CA GLU A 22 -12.72 5.88 11.80
C GLU A 22 -13.94 5.45 12.63
N GLY A 23 -14.69 4.44 12.15
CA GLY A 23 -15.92 3.97 12.77
C GLY A 23 -17.12 4.87 12.47
N ALA A 24 -18.31 4.39 12.78
CA ALA A 24 -19.56 5.15 12.61
C ALA A 24 -20.17 5.51 13.97
N SER A 25 -20.71 6.72 14.11
CA SER A 25 -21.37 7.15 15.36
C SER A 25 -22.59 6.29 15.64
N ALA A 26 -22.58 5.59 16.77
CA ALA A 26 -23.70 4.78 17.24
C ALA A 26 -24.94 5.65 17.42
N THR A 27 -24.79 6.89 17.88
CA THR A 27 -25.90 7.84 18.04
C THR A 27 -26.58 8.15 16.71
N GLU A 28 -25.79 8.43 15.66
CA GLU A 28 -26.34 8.67 14.31
C GLU A 28 -26.98 7.41 13.72
N LEU A 29 -26.34 6.26 13.91
CA LEU A 29 -26.84 4.99 13.38
C LEU A 29 -28.20 4.64 13.98
N ARG A 30 -28.38 4.75 15.31
CA ARG A 30 -29.61 4.35 16.00
C ARG A 30 -30.87 5.03 15.45
N GLN A 31 -30.78 6.27 14.97
CA GLN A 31 -31.93 7.03 14.46
C GLN A 31 -32.57 6.42 13.21
N THR A 32 -31.87 5.52 12.50
CA THR A 32 -32.27 5.03 11.18
C THR A 32 -32.48 3.52 11.13
N GLN A 33 -32.36 2.82 12.26
CA GLN A 33 -32.31 1.35 12.29
C GLN A 33 -33.48 0.70 13.03
N GLU A 34 -33.69 -0.57 12.73
CA GLU A 34 -34.65 -1.39 13.46
C GLU A 34 -34.23 -1.59 14.92
N PRO A 35 -35.18 -1.72 15.88
CA PRO A 35 -34.87 -1.80 17.31
C PRO A 35 -33.87 -2.91 17.68
N ALA A 36 -33.88 -4.04 16.97
CA ALA A 36 -32.94 -5.14 17.20
C ALA A 36 -31.50 -4.75 16.85
N VAL A 37 -31.29 -4.03 15.75
CA VAL A 37 -29.97 -3.51 15.34
C VAL A 37 -29.54 -2.39 16.28
N GLU A 38 -30.47 -1.53 16.69
CA GLU A 38 -30.25 -0.46 17.66
C GLU A 38 -29.69 -1.00 18.98
N ALA A 39 -30.30 -2.07 19.52
CA ALA A 39 -29.87 -2.70 20.76
C ALA A 39 -28.44 -3.28 20.65
N VAL A 40 -28.10 -3.89 19.50
CA VAL A 40 -26.75 -4.41 19.25
C VAL A 40 -25.73 -3.27 19.18
N LEU A 41 -26.01 -2.22 18.42
CA LEU A 41 -25.12 -1.06 18.30
C LEU A 41 -24.93 -0.35 19.65
N ALA A 42 -25.99 -0.22 20.44
CA ALA A 42 -25.91 0.35 21.78
C ALA A 42 -25.03 -0.51 22.72
N ALA A 43 -25.15 -1.84 22.64
CA ALA A 43 -24.33 -2.74 23.44
C ALA A 43 -22.84 -2.67 23.05
N VAL A 44 -22.52 -2.59 21.75
CA VAL A 44 -21.13 -2.42 21.29
C VAL A 44 -20.58 -1.05 21.70
N ALA A 45 -21.36 0.01 21.52
CA ALA A 45 -20.97 1.36 21.87
C ALA A 45 -20.73 1.56 23.38
N ALA A 46 -21.45 0.83 24.23
CA ALA A 46 -21.23 0.86 25.67
C ALA A 46 -19.82 0.37 26.07
N HIS A 47 -19.18 -0.47 25.24
CA HIS A 47 -17.84 -1.00 25.48
C HIS A 47 -16.75 -0.21 24.74
N ALA A 48 -17.01 0.17 23.48
CA ALA A 48 -16.00 0.78 22.59
C ALA A 48 -16.08 2.32 22.48
N GLY A 49 -17.10 2.95 23.06
CA GLY A 49 -17.40 4.37 22.88
C GLY A 49 -18.44 4.62 21.77
N ASP A 50 -18.70 5.89 21.44
CA ASP A 50 -19.73 6.21 20.43
C ASP A 50 -19.34 5.81 19.00
N LEU A 51 -18.05 5.69 18.68
CA LEU A 51 -17.60 5.26 17.36
C LEU A 51 -17.53 3.74 17.30
N VAL A 52 -18.37 3.15 16.45
CA VAL A 52 -18.46 1.70 16.26
C VAL A 52 -17.84 1.32 14.93
N PRO A 53 -16.70 0.62 14.92
CA PRO A 53 -16.13 0.02 13.73
C PRO A 53 -17.08 -1.04 13.13
N LEU A 54 -17.39 -0.89 11.85
CA LEU A 54 -18.32 -1.72 11.11
C LEU A 54 -17.73 -2.17 9.77
N TRP A 55 -18.02 -3.42 9.41
CA TRP A 55 -17.80 -3.91 8.06
C TRP A 55 -19.00 -4.71 7.56
N GLY A 56 -19.21 -4.66 6.25
CA GLY A 56 -20.32 -5.36 5.59
C GLY A 56 -19.83 -6.29 4.49
N CYS A 57 -20.57 -7.35 4.23
CA CYS A 57 -20.47 -8.10 2.99
C CYS A 57 -21.85 -8.32 2.34
N ARG A 58 -21.84 -8.57 1.03
CA ARG A 58 -23.07 -8.82 0.28
C ARG A 58 -23.62 -10.20 0.62
N ASP A 59 -24.94 -10.31 0.73
CA ASP A 59 -25.58 -11.61 0.92
C ASP A 59 -25.43 -12.49 -0.33
N GLY A 60 -24.82 -13.65 -0.12
CA GLY A 60 -24.66 -14.70 -1.10
C GLY A 60 -24.23 -15.99 -0.41
N PRO A 61 -24.48 -17.16 -1.02
CA PRO A 61 -24.30 -18.46 -0.35
C PRO A 61 -22.90 -18.64 0.29
N ARG A 62 -21.85 -18.16 -0.39
CA ARG A 62 -20.46 -18.26 0.10
C ARG A 62 -20.19 -17.29 1.26
N ASN A 63 -20.53 -16.02 1.08
CA ASN A 63 -20.33 -15.00 2.11
C ASN A 63 -21.14 -15.33 3.38
N ARG A 64 -22.40 -15.78 3.20
CA ARG A 64 -23.27 -16.19 4.28
C ARG A 64 -22.67 -17.35 5.07
N ARG A 65 -22.10 -18.37 4.42
CA ARG A 65 -21.42 -19.48 5.11
C ARG A 65 -20.26 -18.98 5.98
N ALA A 66 -19.37 -18.14 5.44
CA ALA A 66 -18.24 -17.62 6.21
C ALA A 66 -18.69 -16.66 7.31
N TRP A 67 -19.62 -15.74 7.02
CA TRP A 67 -20.17 -14.82 7.99
C TRP A 67 -20.92 -15.54 9.12
N SER A 68 -21.71 -16.57 8.83
CA SER A 68 -22.39 -17.38 9.85
C SER A 68 -21.45 -18.22 10.71
N SER A 69 -20.15 -18.29 10.39
CA SER A 69 -19.14 -18.90 11.26
C SER A 69 -18.57 -17.93 12.30
N LEU A 70 -18.81 -16.62 12.13
CA LEU A 70 -18.39 -15.60 13.08
C LEU A 70 -19.22 -15.69 14.37
N ARG A 71 -18.54 -15.47 15.49
CA ARG A 71 -19.11 -15.35 16.83
C ARG A 71 -18.47 -14.15 17.53
N PRO A 72 -19.11 -13.54 18.55
CA PRO A 72 -18.43 -12.60 19.42
C PRO A 72 -17.08 -13.18 19.90
N GLY A 73 -16.01 -12.38 19.82
CA GLY A 73 -14.64 -12.78 20.10
C GLY A 73 -13.85 -13.37 18.91
N SER A 74 -14.52 -13.76 17.81
CA SER A 74 -13.83 -14.20 16.58
C SER A 74 -12.89 -13.13 16.06
N ARG A 75 -11.81 -13.52 15.38
CA ARG A 75 -10.87 -12.58 14.78
C ARG A 75 -11.21 -12.34 13.32
N VAL A 76 -10.95 -11.12 12.85
CA VAL A 76 -11.01 -10.78 11.44
C VAL A 76 -9.71 -10.14 10.99
N ALA A 77 -9.29 -10.44 9.76
CA ALA A 77 -8.16 -9.79 9.11
C ALA A 77 -8.62 -9.15 7.81
N PHE A 78 -8.29 -7.88 7.61
CA PHE A 78 -8.63 -7.13 6.41
C PHE A 78 -7.43 -7.07 5.47
N ILE A 79 -7.66 -7.45 4.22
CA ILE A 79 -6.61 -7.45 3.19
C ILE A 79 -7.06 -6.62 1.99
N SER A 80 -6.13 -5.95 1.33
CA SER A 80 -6.37 -5.36 0.01
C SER A 80 -5.14 -5.54 -0.87
N ARG A 81 -5.37 -6.05 -2.09
CA ARG A 81 -4.32 -6.38 -3.06
C ARG A 81 -3.23 -7.26 -2.41
N SER A 82 -2.06 -6.68 -2.14
CA SER A 82 -0.88 -7.32 -1.56
C SER A 82 -0.62 -6.89 -0.11
N ARG A 83 -1.57 -6.21 0.55
CA ARG A 83 -1.39 -5.69 1.91
C ARG A 83 -2.40 -6.24 2.91
N TRP A 84 -1.90 -6.55 4.09
CA TRP A 84 -2.70 -6.77 5.30
C TRP A 84 -2.91 -5.42 5.98
N LEU A 85 -4.15 -4.94 5.97
CA LEU A 85 -4.52 -3.58 6.38
C LEU A 85 -4.78 -3.46 7.88
N ALA A 86 -5.51 -4.43 8.46
CA ALA A 86 -5.85 -4.41 9.87
C ALA A 86 -6.28 -5.80 10.37
N THR A 87 -6.32 -5.92 11.69
CA THR A 87 -6.98 -6.98 12.43
C THR A 87 -8.00 -6.39 13.38
N ALA A 88 -9.07 -7.13 13.66
CA ALA A 88 -10.03 -6.75 14.70
C ALA A 88 -10.65 -8.00 15.33
N ARG A 89 -11.38 -7.81 16.42
CA ARG A 89 -12.25 -8.84 17.00
C ARG A 89 -13.70 -8.53 16.69
N VAL A 90 -14.51 -9.56 16.53
CA VAL A 90 -15.95 -9.43 16.29
C VAL A 90 -16.63 -9.15 17.62
N ALA A 91 -17.24 -7.99 17.75
CA ALA A 91 -18.11 -7.67 18.88
C ALA A 91 -19.49 -8.29 18.66
N ALA A 92 -20.06 -8.11 17.47
CA ALA A 92 -21.38 -8.66 17.12
C ALA A 92 -21.54 -8.87 15.60
N THR A 93 -22.53 -9.70 15.23
CA THR A 93 -22.95 -9.90 13.84
C THR A 93 -24.46 -9.76 13.73
N PHE A 94 -24.94 -9.06 12.72
CA PHE A 94 -26.38 -8.90 12.46
C PHE A 94 -26.64 -8.64 10.98
N GLU A 95 -27.89 -8.84 10.55
CA GLU A 95 -28.32 -8.53 9.19
C GLU A 95 -29.04 -7.18 9.16
N SER A 96 -28.61 -6.24 8.30
CA SER A 96 -29.34 -4.99 8.05
C SER A 96 -28.99 -4.42 6.67
N ALA A 97 -29.91 -4.60 5.71
CA ALA A 97 -29.75 -3.99 4.39
C ALA A 97 -29.87 -2.46 4.43
N ALA A 98 -30.71 -1.93 5.33
CA ALA A 98 -30.89 -0.50 5.51
C ALA A 98 -29.60 0.18 6.01
N LEU A 99 -28.94 -0.41 7.00
CA LEU A 99 -27.65 0.09 7.50
C LEU A 99 -26.59 0.03 6.41
N GLY A 100 -26.47 -1.10 5.71
CA GLY A 100 -25.45 -1.23 4.68
C GLY A 100 -25.67 -0.31 3.48
N GLN A 101 -26.93 0.00 3.15
CA GLN A 101 -27.28 1.02 2.16
C GLN A 101 -26.88 2.43 2.63
N SER A 102 -27.09 2.76 3.90
CA SER A 102 -26.71 4.06 4.49
C SER A 102 -25.19 4.25 4.48
N LEU A 103 -24.45 3.26 4.98
CA LEU A 103 -22.99 3.36 5.14
C LEU A 103 -22.20 3.23 3.83
N TRP A 104 -22.61 2.30 2.96
CA TRP A 104 -21.80 1.93 1.80
C TRP A 104 -22.52 2.14 0.47
N GLY A 105 -23.76 2.65 0.50
CA GLY A 105 -24.60 2.81 -0.67
C GLY A 105 -25.08 1.49 -1.28
N GLY A 106 -25.84 1.60 -2.35
CA GLY A 106 -26.38 0.48 -3.13
C GLY A 106 -25.83 0.50 -4.54
N GLY A 107 -25.43 -0.67 -5.04
CA GLY A 107 -25.25 -0.89 -6.48
C GLY A 107 -26.54 -1.43 -7.11
N ARG A 108 -26.57 -1.57 -8.45
CA ARG A 108 -27.61 -2.34 -9.15
C ARG A 108 -27.47 -3.84 -8.78
N GLY A 109 -27.98 -4.26 -7.62
CA GLY A 109 -27.89 -5.65 -7.14
C GLY A 109 -28.03 -5.80 -5.61
N LYS A 110 -27.76 -7.02 -5.10
CA LYS A 110 -27.80 -7.34 -3.65
C LYS A 110 -26.85 -6.41 -2.88
N GLY A 111 -27.42 -5.58 -2.01
CA GLY A 111 -26.70 -4.63 -1.16
C GLY A 111 -25.86 -5.31 -0.08
N TRP A 112 -25.11 -4.49 0.65
CA TRP A 112 -24.40 -4.91 1.85
C TRP A 112 -25.43 -5.16 2.94
N SER A 113 -25.54 -6.38 3.44
CA SER A 113 -26.57 -6.72 4.43
C SER A 113 -26.07 -7.64 5.54
N LEU A 114 -24.95 -8.33 5.34
CA LEU A 114 -24.31 -9.13 6.38
C LEU A 114 -23.28 -8.25 7.08
N ILE A 115 -23.59 -7.79 8.28
CA ILE A 115 -22.80 -6.77 8.98
C ILE A 115 -22.08 -7.38 10.17
N VAL A 116 -20.87 -6.89 10.42
CA VAL A 116 -20.02 -7.25 11.55
C VAL A 116 -19.62 -5.95 12.25
N ALA A 117 -19.93 -5.87 13.55
CA ALA A 117 -19.41 -4.85 14.45
C ALA A 117 -18.10 -5.35 15.06
N LEU A 118 -17.11 -4.48 15.13
CA LEU A 118 -15.74 -4.83 15.47
C LEU A 118 -15.27 -4.06 16.71
N GLU A 119 -14.33 -4.66 17.42
CA GLU A 119 -13.58 -4.09 18.54
C GLU A 119 -12.08 -4.38 18.35
N ASP A 120 -11.23 -3.74 19.14
CA ASP A 120 -9.76 -3.94 19.12
C ASP A 120 -9.13 -3.81 17.73
N VAL A 121 -9.60 -2.84 16.93
CA VAL A 121 -9.08 -2.62 15.56
C VAL A 121 -7.62 -2.16 15.64
N THR A 122 -6.72 -2.96 15.08
CA THR A 122 -5.28 -2.70 15.01
C THR A 122 -4.85 -2.64 13.55
N THR A 123 -4.28 -1.51 13.12
CA THR A 123 -3.74 -1.37 11.77
C THR A 123 -2.48 -2.23 11.58
N ARG A 124 -2.29 -2.71 10.36
CA ARG A 124 -1.13 -3.47 9.95
C ARG A 124 -0.59 -2.84 8.66
N ASP A 125 0.73 -2.76 8.55
CA ASP A 125 1.43 -2.41 7.32
C ASP A 125 2.35 -3.57 6.94
N GLN A 126 1.74 -4.72 6.69
CA GLN A 126 2.46 -5.95 6.36
C GLN A 126 2.00 -6.48 5.01
N SER A 127 2.82 -7.34 4.41
CA SER A 127 2.46 -7.99 3.16
C SER A 127 1.31 -8.97 3.43
N ALA A 128 0.34 -9.03 2.50
CA ALA A 128 -0.71 -10.03 2.59
C ALA A 128 -0.12 -11.45 2.40
N SER A 129 0.98 -11.59 1.67
CA SER A 129 1.72 -12.85 1.55
C SER A 129 2.25 -13.33 2.90
N ASP A 130 2.63 -12.42 3.81
CA ASP A 130 3.06 -12.78 5.16
C ASP A 130 1.91 -13.43 5.92
N LEU A 131 0.71 -12.84 5.81
CA LEU A 131 -0.51 -13.43 6.37
C LEU A 131 -0.82 -14.80 5.74
N ALA A 132 -0.67 -14.96 4.42
CA ALA A 132 -0.89 -16.26 3.77
C ALA A 132 0.12 -17.32 4.24
N HIS A 133 1.41 -16.99 4.28
CA HIS A 133 2.47 -17.88 4.76
C HIS A 133 2.21 -18.29 6.21
N ARG A 134 1.85 -17.33 7.06
CA ARG A 134 1.41 -17.54 8.44
C ARG A 134 0.24 -18.53 8.51
N LEU A 135 -0.76 -18.41 7.63
CA LEU A 135 -1.90 -19.33 7.54
C LEU A 135 -1.58 -20.66 6.83
N GLY A 136 -0.31 -20.96 6.53
CA GLY A 136 0.08 -22.16 5.78
C GLY A 136 -0.49 -22.20 4.36
N GLN A 137 -0.74 -21.04 3.77
CA GLN A 137 -1.29 -20.88 2.41
C GLN A 137 -0.23 -20.34 1.46
N GLU A 138 -0.20 -20.83 0.23
CA GLU A 138 0.65 -20.27 -0.83
C GLU A 138 0.20 -18.87 -1.26
N ARG A 139 -1.11 -18.58 -1.12
CA ARG A 139 -1.71 -17.33 -1.61
C ARG A 139 -2.81 -16.86 -0.69
N VAL A 140 -2.95 -15.53 -0.65
CA VAL A 140 -4.01 -14.86 0.07
C VAL A 140 -5.35 -15.10 -0.64
N PRO A 141 -6.40 -15.50 0.09
CA PRO A 141 -7.68 -15.72 -0.53
C PRO A 141 -8.28 -14.41 -1.04
N ARG A 142 -8.79 -14.48 -2.28
CA ARG A 142 -9.49 -13.36 -2.94
C ARG A 142 -10.95 -13.23 -2.52
N ARG A 143 -11.40 -14.04 -1.56
CA ARG A 143 -12.78 -14.15 -1.10
C ARG A 143 -12.81 -14.23 0.42
N ILE A 144 -13.97 -14.00 1.00
CA ILE A 144 -14.16 -14.21 2.44
C ILE A 144 -13.99 -15.70 2.72
N THR A 145 -13.03 -16.01 3.57
CA THR A 145 -12.68 -17.38 3.98
C THR A 145 -12.56 -17.41 5.50
N ALA A 146 -12.94 -18.52 6.12
CA ALA A 146 -12.89 -18.76 7.56
C ALA A 146 -11.94 -19.92 7.87
N TRP A 147 -11.18 -19.81 8.96
CA TRP A 147 -10.25 -20.81 9.49
C TRP A 147 -10.45 -21.00 10.99
N SER A 148 -10.12 -22.20 11.48
CA SER A 148 -10.01 -22.51 12.91
C SER A 148 -8.85 -21.77 13.55
N VAL A 149 -9.01 -21.33 14.81
CA VAL A 149 -7.95 -20.58 15.52
C VAL A 149 -6.82 -21.43 16.07
N GLU A 150 -6.93 -22.76 16.10
CA GLU A 150 -5.75 -23.62 16.33
C GLU A 150 -4.61 -23.28 15.36
N ASP A 151 -4.94 -22.81 14.14
CA ASP A 151 -3.98 -22.35 13.13
C ASP A 151 -3.62 -20.85 13.26
N ALA A 152 -4.42 -20.04 13.96
CA ALA A 152 -4.35 -18.59 13.92
C ALA A 152 -3.85 -17.91 15.22
N GLU A 153 -3.89 -18.61 16.35
CA GLU A 153 -3.54 -18.02 17.66
C GLU A 153 -2.05 -17.62 17.72
N ALA A 154 -1.17 -18.48 17.22
CA ALA A 154 0.26 -18.20 17.09
C ALA A 154 0.57 -17.02 16.16
N LEU A 155 -0.32 -16.71 15.21
CA LEU A 155 -0.09 -15.71 14.17
C LEU A 155 -0.41 -14.29 14.61
N MET A 156 -1.25 -14.14 15.64
CA MET A 156 -1.90 -12.89 16.01
C MET A 156 -1.51 -12.39 17.40
N LEU A 157 -0.85 -13.22 18.21
CA LEU A 157 -0.30 -12.86 19.53
C LEU A 157 1.07 -12.18 19.46
N GLU A 158 1.73 -12.20 18.30
CA GLU A 158 2.80 -11.25 18.02
C GLU A 158 2.17 -9.86 17.81
N ALA A 159 1.93 -9.19 18.93
CA ALA A 159 1.91 -7.74 18.94
C ALA A 159 3.17 -7.28 18.19
N PRO A 160 3.08 -6.31 17.27
CA PRO A 160 4.30 -5.70 16.79
C PRO A 160 5.02 -5.16 18.03
N ASP A 161 6.24 -5.64 18.31
CA ASP A 161 7.18 -5.07 19.30
C ASP A 161 7.60 -3.61 18.95
N SER A 162 6.82 -2.95 18.11
CA SER A 162 6.92 -1.54 17.77
C SER A 162 5.55 -0.89 17.91
N ALA A 163 4.94 -1.05 19.09
CA ALA A 163 4.24 0.08 19.66
C ALA A 163 5.30 1.16 19.90
N ALA A 164 5.58 1.97 18.88
CA ALA A 164 6.06 3.31 19.13
C ALA A 164 4.95 3.98 19.94
N THR A 165 5.05 3.89 21.26
CA THR A 165 4.37 4.80 22.16
C THR A 165 4.74 6.18 21.64
N LEU A 166 3.78 6.89 21.04
CA LEU A 166 3.84 8.33 20.97
C LEU A 166 3.89 8.81 22.41
N GLU A 167 5.10 8.91 22.96
CA GLU A 167 5.32 9.62 24.20
C GLU A 167 4.76 11.03 23.98
N ALA A 168 3.73 11.37 24.76
CA ALA A 168 3.35 12.76 24.92
C ALA A 168 4.64 13.53 25.29
N PRO A 169 4.91 14.70 24.68
CA PRO A 169 6.14 15.42 24.92
C PRO A 169 6.29 15.66 26.42
N ALA A 170 7.33 15.07 27.00
CA ALA A 170 7.72 15.34 28.38
C ALA A 170 7.96 16.85 28.53
N PRO A 171 7.51 17.47 29.64
CA PRO A 171 7.79 18.87 29.89
C PRO A 171 9.29 19.07 29.96
N ALA A 172 9.80 20.01 29.16
CA ALA A 172 11.17 20.47 29.24
C ALA A 172 11.42 21.04 30.65
N ASN A 173 12.33 20.43 31.41
CA ASN A 173 13.16 21.19 32.34
C ASN A 173 14.45 20.45 32.77
N GLU A 174 15.55 21.16 32.53
CA GLU A 174 16.72 21.38 33.40
C GLU A 174 17.67 20.22 33.77
N ALA A 175 18.79 20.22 33.03
CA ALA A 175 20.16 20.42 33.52
C ALA A 175 20.67 19.68 34.79
N SER A 176 21.54 18.69 34.56
CA SER A 176 22.80 18.40 35.28
C SER A 176 23.45 17.20 34.57
N GLY A 177 24.73 17.10 34.23
CA GLY A 177 25.94 17.60 34.86
C GLY A 177 26.86 16.38 35.12
N ARG A 178 28.13 16.47 34.67
CA ARG A 178 29.31 15.60 34.94
C ARG A 178 29.63 14.37 34.04
N THR A 179 30.66 14.58 33.20
CA THR A 179 31.99 13.91 33.16
C THR A 179 32.17 12.49 33.72
N THR A 180 32.77 11.57 32.94
CA THR A 180 34.21 11.17 33.02
C THR A 180 34.65 10.23 31.89
N LYS A 181 35.90 10.44 31.43
CA LYS A 181 36.85 9.51 30.77
C LYS A 181 36.97 8.17 31.53
N ASP A 182 37.32 7.01 30.96
CA ASP A 182 38.57 6.63 30.25
C ASP A 182 38.42 5.21 29.62
N PRO A 183 39.43 4.71 28.85
CA PRO A 183 39.33 3.59 27.90
C PRO A 183 39.89 2.25 28.44
N VAL A 184 40.21 1.31 27.52
CA VAL A 184 40.86 -0.04 27.67
C VAL A 184 39.80 -1.17 27.62
N ASP A 185 39.90 -2.28 26.87
CA ASP A 185 41.05 -3.12 26.50
C ASP A 185 40.79 -3.97 25.23
N ARG A 186 41.89 -4.47 24.65
CA ARG A 186 41.99 -5.46 23.58
C ARG A 186 42.05 -6.89 24.15
N GLY A 187 41.63 -7.87 23.36
CA GLY A 187 42.00 -9.28 23.49
C GLY A 187 40.80 -10.20 23.30
N ALA A 188 40.87 -11.36 22.67
CA ALA A 188 41.93 -12.09 21.98
C ALA A 188 41.22 -13.19 21.16
N GLU A 189 41.78 -13.54 20.00
CA GLU A 189 41.44 -14.76 19.26
C GLU A 189 41.79 -16.02 20.08
N PRO A 190 41.15 -17.15 19.79
CA PRO A 190 41.98 -18.32 19.47
C PRO A 190 41.49 -19.16 18.28
N GLN A 191 42.45 -19.39 17.37
CA GLN A 191 42.92 -20.67 16.84
C GLN A 191 41.92 -21.77 16.45
N ALA A 192 41.87 -21.99 15.13
CA ALA A 192 42.25 -23.21 14.41
C ALA A 192 42.12 -24.57 15.13
N GLY A 193 41.19 -25.38 14.63
CA GLY A 193 41.16 -26.83 14.80
C GLY A 193 41.02 -27.54 13.45
N GLU A 194 42.11 -28.15 12.98
CA GLU A 194 42.13 -29.08 11.84
C GLU A 194 41.24 -30.31 12.11
N ARG A 195 40.37 -30.67 11.16
CA ARG A 195 39.93 -32.05 10.96
C ARG A 195 39.87 -32.39 9.46
N ARG A 196 40.70 -33.35 9.07
CA ARG A 196 40.72 -33.98 7.75
C ARG A 196 39.56 -34.97 7.59
N GLN A 197 38.87 -34.81 6.45
CA GLN A 197 38.37 -35.79 5.47
C GLN A 197 37.70 -37.08 5.94
N LEU A 198 36.50 -37.33 5.40
CA LEU A 198 36.18 -38.53 4.62
C LEU A 198 35.12 -38.16 3.56
N GLN A 199 35.46 -38.39 2.29
CA GLN A 199 34.56 -38.30 1.13
C GLN A 199 33.62 -39.50 1.11
N THR A 200 32.35 -39.30 0.75
CA THR A 200 31.62 -40.09 -0.28
C THR A 200 30.23 -39.48 -0.52
N GLY A 201 29.91 -39.17 -1.78
CA GLY A 201 28.54 -38.90 -2.25
C GLY A 201 28.44 -37.62 -3.06
N SER A 202 28.21 -37.74 -4.37
CA SER A 202 28.02 -36.60 -5.28
C SER A 202 26.77 -35.80 -4.90
N GLU A 203 26.99 -34.63 -4.30
CA GLU A 203 25.97 -33.62 -4.00
C GLU A 203 25.90 -32.56 -5.11
N PRO A 204 24.73 -31.92 -5.30
CA PRO A 204 24.51 -30.86 -6.28
C PRO A 204 25.38 -29.62 -5.96
N ASP A 205 25.83 -28.93 -7.01
CA ASP A 205 26.73 -27.77 -7.00
C ASP A 205 26.42 -26.77 -5.86
N PRO A 206 27.24 -26.70 -4.79
CA PRO A 206 26.98 -25.89 -3.60
C PRO A 206 27.45 -24.42 -3.73
N GLY A 207 27.72 -23.95 -4.95
CA GLY A 207 28.49 -22.72 -5.18
C GLY A 207 27.70 -21.43 -5.40
N LEU A 208 26.38 -21.46 -5.60
CA LEU A 208 25.61 -20.23 -5.75
C LEU A 208 25.01 -19.81 -4.41
N PRO A 209 25.41 -18.65 -3.84
CA PRO A 209 24.79 -18.15 -2.63
C PRO A 209 23.30 -17.98 -2.90
N VAL A 210 22.47 -18.67 -2.11
CA VAL A 210 21.04 -18.41 -2.11
C VAL A 210 20.88 -16.95 -1.69
N PRO A 211 20.32 -16.08 -2.55
CA PRO A 211 20.13 -14.68 -2.20
C PRO A 211 19.32 -14.60 -0.91
N ASP A 212 19.78 -13.77 0.03
CA ASP A 212 19.10 -13.55 1.29
C ASP A 212 17.63 -13.18 1.00
N PRO A 213 16.65 -13.95 1.52
CA PRO A 213 15.24 -13.67 1.30
C PRO A 213 14.87 -12.23 1.65
N GLN A 214 15.50 -11.62 2.67
CA GLN A 214 15.25 -10.24 3.06
C GLN A 214 15.67 -9.24 1.97
N LEU A 215 16.78 -9.50 1.26
CA LEU A 215 17.23 -8.68 0.13
C LEU A 215 16.27 -8.77 -1.06
N LEU A 216 15.67 -9.94 -1.30
CA LEU A 216 14.67 -10.11 -2.37
C LEU A 216 13.35 -9.36 -2.08
N PHE A 217 12.91 -9.32 -0.82
CA PHE A 217 11.71 -8.58 -0.40
C PHE A 217 11.91 -7.06 -0.51
N ASP A 218 13.11 -6.57 -0.18
CA ASP A 218 13.46 -5.16 -0.34
C ASP A 218 13.47 -4.72 -1.80
N ASP A 219 13.90 -5.58 -2.72
CA ASP A 219 13.91 -5.29 -4.17
C ASP A 219 12.50 -5.20 -4.76
N GLU A 220 11.60 -6.14 -4.42
CA GLU A 220 10.23 -6.10 -4.91
C GLU A 220 9.49 -4.87 -4.38
N MET A 221 9.60 -4.60 -3.07
CA MET A 221 9.00 -3.42 -2.47
C MET A 221 9.57 -2.13 -3.06
N THR A 222 10.88 -2.04 -3.23
CA THR A 222 11.52 -0.89 -3.89
C THR A 222 10.99 -0.68 -5.30
N ARG A 223 10.75 -1.75 -6.07
CA ARG A 223 10.14 -1.68 -7.40
C ARG A 223 8.72 -1.07 -7.36
N TRP A 224 7.89 -1.51 -6.43
CA TRP A 224 6.53 -0.95 -6.24
C TRP A 224 6.56 0.53 -5.86
N TYR A 225 7.45 0.90 -4.94
CA TYR A 225 7.61 2.30 -4.54
C TYR A 225 8.12 3.18 -5.70
N ARG A 226 9.06 2.69 -6.51
CA ARG A 226 9.49 3.36 -7.75
C ARG A 226 8.34 3.56 -8.72
N GLN A 227 7.47 2.57 -8.92
CA GLN A 227 6.29 2.72 -9.77
C GLN A 227 5.35 3.82 -9.27
N GLY A 228 5.16 3.91 -7.95
CA GLY A 228 4.40 5.01 -7.34
C GLY A 228 5.06 6.38 -7.48
N LEU A 229 6.40 6.44 -7.48
CA LEU A 229 7.16 7.67 -7.73
C LEU A 229 7.01 8.18 -9.17
N MET A 230 6.95 7.29 -10.17
CA MET A 230 6.80 7.70 -11.58
C MET A 230 5.58 8.60 -11.82
N GLY A 231 4.43 8.25 -11.24
CA GLY A 231 3.21 9.07 -11.36
C GLY A 231 3.36 10.46 -10.71
N ARG A 232 4.05 10.54 -9.57
CA ARG A 232 4.32 11.81 -8.88
C ARG A 232 5.35 12.65 -9.63
N PHE A 233 6.38 12.02 -10.20
CA PHE A 233 7.37 12.67 -11.04
C PHE A 233 6.73 13.28 -12.29
N ALA A 234 5.90 12.53 -13.01
CA ALA A 234 5.16 13.04 -14.16
C ALA A 234 4.27 14.24 -13.80
N ALA A 235 3.55 14.15 -12.67
CA ALA A 235 2.72 15.25 -12.17
C ALA A 235 3.56 16.49 -11.80
N LEU A 236 4.70 16.31 -11.14
CA LEU A 236 5.62 17.40 -10.78
C LEU A 236 6.20 18.08 -12.02
N ARG A 237 6.63 17.29 -13.02
CA ARG A 237 7.17 17.80 -14.29
C ARG A 237 6.11 18.58 -15.08
N ALA A 238 4.89 18.06 -15.16
CA ALA A 238 3.77 18.77 -15.78
C ALA A 238 3.47 20.10 -15.07
N ALA A 239 3.38 20.09 -13.73
CA ALA A 239 3.14 21.30 -12.95
C ALA A 239 4.29 22.33 -13.09
N ARG A 240 5.54 21.87 -13.19
CA ARG A 240 6.70 22.73 -13.46
C ARG A 240 6.62 23.40 -14.84
N GLN A 241 6.21 22.66 -15.88
CA GLN A 241 6.00 23.20 -17.22
C GLN A 241 4.83 24.21 -17.25
N SER A 242 3.74 23.93 -16.55
CA SER A 242 2.64 24.88 -16.37
C SER A 242 3.11 26.17 -15.68
N LEU A 243 4.01 26.06 -14.70
CA LEU A 243 4.60 27.22 -14.03
C LEU A 243 5.46 28.07 -14.98
N ASP A 244 6.24 27.45 -15.87
CA ASP A 244 7.01 28.17 -16.91
C ASP A 244 6.10 28.95 -17.87
N LYS A 245 4.88 28.45 -18.11
CA LYS A 245 3.87 29.11 -18.95
C LYS A 245 3.09 30.19 -18.21
N GLY A 246 3.30 30.37 -16.90
CA GLY A 246 2.55 31.31 -16.08
C GLY A 246 1.09 30.88 -15.82
N GLU A 247 0.79 29.58 -15.89
CA GLU A 247 -0.56 29.09 -15.63
C GLU A 247 -0.95 29.25 -14.14
N PRO A 248 -2.15 29.77 -13.84
CA PRO A 248 -2.60 29.91 -12.46
C PRO A 248 -2.77 28.53 -11.82
N GLY A 249 -2.36 28.38 -10.55
CA GLY A 249 -2.47 27.11 -9.82
C GLY A 249 -1.30 26.13 -10.02
N ALA A 250 -0.33 26.46 -10.88
CA ALA A 250 0.84 25.61 -11.11
C ALA A 250 1.71 25.48 -9.85
N ARG A 251 1.89 26.57 -9.11
CA ARG A 251 2.63 26.59 -7.84
C ARG A 251 1.98 25.72 -6.78
N GLU A 252 0.67 25.84 -6.58
CA GLU A 252 -0.09 25.02 -5.64
C GLU A 252 -0.06 23.54 -6.03
N SER A 253 -0.06 23.25 -7.33
CA SER A 253 0.08 21.89 -7.85
C SER A 253 1.45 21.29 -7.49
N ILE A 254 2.54 22.04 -7.64
CA ILE A 254 3.89 21.63 -7.22
C ILE A 254 3.91 21.37 -5.71
N LEU A 255 3.41 22.30 -4.89
CA LEU A 255 3.38 22.17 -3.42
C LEU A 255 2.58 20.94 -2.97
N ARG A 256 1.47 20.64 -3.64
CA ARG A 256 0.66 19.45 -3.35
C ARG A 256 1.44 18.15 -3.64
N VAL A 257 2.16 18.09 -4.76
CA VAL A 257 2.99 16.92 -5.09
C VAL A 257 4.18 16.82 -4.13
N ALA A 258 4.83 17.93 -3.80
CA ALA A 258 5.92 17.98 -2.82
C ALA A 258 5.46 17.47 -1.45
N ARG A 259 4.28 17.87 -0.95
CA ARG A 259 3.72 17.36 0.31
C ARG A 259 3.50 15.85 0.30
N ALA A 260 3.05 15.29 -0.84
CA ALA A 260 2.90 13.85 -0.98
C ALA A 260 4.25 13.11 -1.00
N LEU A 261 5.31 13.76 -1.49
CA LEU A 261 6.68 13.23 -1.51
C LEU A 261 7.42 13.40 -0.18
N ALA A 262 7.06 14.39 0.63
CA ALA A 262 7.62 14.63 1.97
C ALA A 262 7.06 13.67 3.06
N GLY A 263 6.25 12.68 2.67
CA GLY A 263 5.65 11.71 3.58
C GLY A 263 6.67 10.70 4.14
N PRO A 264 6.42 10.14 5.34
CA PRO A 264 7.38 9.29 6.06
C PRO A 264 7.80 8.04 5.27
N GLN A 265 6.90 7.47 4.47
CA GLN A 265 7.21 6.29 3.64
C GLN A 265 8.25 6.58 2.54
N ILE A 266 8.25 7.80 1.99
CA ILE A 266 9.22 8.21 0.97
C ILE A 266 10.55 8.55 1.64
N GLU A 267 10.53 9.25 2.78
CA GLU A 267 11.76 9.61 3.49
C GLU A 267 12.55 8.38 3.96
N VAL A 268 11.89 7.34 4.44
CA VAL A 268 12.56 6.10 4.87
C VAL A 268 13.26 5.39 3.70
N ARG A 269 12.68 5.43 2.50
CA ARG A 269 13.19 4.67 1.33
C ARG A 269 14.04 5.49 0.37
N PHE A 270 13.75 6.78 0.27
CA PHE A 270 14.40 7.75 -0.60
C PHE A 270 14.64 9.04 0.19
N PRO A 271 15.60 9.04 1.13
CA PRO A 271 15.81 10.16 2.05
C PRO A 271 16.06 11.49 1.33
N SER A 272 16.83 11.46 0.24
CA SER A 272 17.11 12.64 -0.59
C SER A 272 15.84 13.25 -1.21
N VAL A 273 14.95 12.42 -1.73
CA VAL A 273 13.66 12.87 -2.31
C VAL A 273 12.77 13.47 -1.22
N GLY A 274 12.66 12.82 -0.07
CA GLY A 274 11.86 13.31 1.06
C GLY A 274 12.37 14.65 1.60
N GLN A 275 13.69 14.80 1.73
CA GLN A 275 14.34 16.04 2.17
C GLN A 275 14.10 17.18 1.17
N LEU A 276 14.43 16.98 -0.12
CA LEU A 276 14.24 18.00 -1.16
C LEU A 276 12.77 18.39 -1.32
N ALA A 277 11.85 17.46 -1.09
CA ALA A 277 10.43 17.78 -1.08
C ALA A 277 10.03 18.75 0.04
N ARG A 278 10.67 18.69 1.21
CA ARG A 278 10.48 19.69 2.27
C ARG A 278 11.11 21.02 1.93
N GLU A 279 12.31 21.00 1.34
CA GLU A 279 12.97 22.22 0.87
C GLU A 279 12.08 22.97 -0.14
N VAL A 280 11.35 22.28 -1.02
CA VAL A 280 10.35 22.91 -1.91
C VAL A 280 9.18 23.53 -1.13
N LEU A 281 8.72 22.89 -0.05
CA LEU A 281 7.62 23.40 0.77
C LEU A 281 8.02 24.65 1.57
N ASP A 282 9.29 24.72 1.99
CA ASP A 282 9.83 25.79 2.83
C ASP A 282 10.50 26.92 2.01
N ALA A 283 10.74 26.69 0.71
CA ALA A 283 11.41 27.64 -0.16
C ALA A 283 10.65 28.97 -0.32
N ALA A 284 11.39 30.07 -0.21
CA ALA A 284 10.89 31.39 -0.59
C ALA A 284 10.60 31.47 -2.10
N ASP A 285 9.79 32.44 -2.52
CA ASP A 285 9.40 32.63 -3.93
C ASP A 285 10.60 32.67 -4.89
N VAL A 286 11.71 33.28 -4.46
CA VAL A 286 12.94 33.42 -5.25
C VAL A 286 13.74 32.12 -5.38
N GLU A 287 13.57 31.17 -4.46
CA GLU A 287 14.29 29.90 -4.41
C GLU A 287 13.44 28.71 -4.90
N PHE A 288 12.12 28.91 -4.96
CA PHE A 288 11.13 27.86 -5.25
C PHE A 288 11.43 27.09 -6.54
N LEU A 289 11.82 27.78 -7.61
CA LEU A 289 12.16 27.15 -8.89
C LEU A 289 13.42 26.29 -8.79
N THR A 290 14.45 26.77 -8.09
CA THR A 290 15.70 26.04 -7.88
C THR A 290 15.44 24.78 -7.07
N ALA A 291 14.72 24.89 -5.94
CA ALA A 291 14.36 23.75 -5.10
C ALA A 291 13.51 22.72 -5.87
N THR A 292 12.56 23.19 -6.69
CA THR A 292 11.71 22.30 -7.51
C THR A 292 12.54 21.53 -8.54
N ASN A 293 13.51 22.17 -9.18
CA ASN A 293 14.39 21.53 -10.15
C ASN A 293 15.33 20.51 -9.48
N GLN A 294 15.83 20.80 -8.27
CA GLN A 294 16.63 19.85 -7.49
C GLN A 294 15.81 18.60 -7.12
N LEU A 295 14.56 18.78 -6.68
CA LEU A 295 13.65 17.66 -6.41
C LEU A 295 13.38 16.82 -7.67
N LEU A 296 13.18 17.46 -8.83
CA LEU A 296 13.05 16.76 -10.11
C LEU A 296 14.30 15.96 -10.46
N GLY A 297 15.49 16.54 -10.28
CA GLY A 297 16.76 15.84 -10.50
C GLY A 297 16.93 14.62 -9.60
N ALA A 298 16.65 14.75 -8.30
CA ALA A 298 16.74 13.62 -7.38
C ALA A 298 15.71 12.52 -7.68
N LEU A 299 14.50 12.88 -8.13
CA LEU A 299 13.51 11.90 -8.57
C LEU A 299 13.99 11.14 -9.82
N ASP A 300 14.58 11.85 -10.78
CA ASP A 300 15.13 11.28 -12.00
C ASP A 300 16.27 10.27 -11.70
N GLU A 301 17.23 10.70 -10.87
CA GLU A 301 18.32 9.85 -10.36
C GLU A 301 17.80 8.62 -9.61
N THR A 302 16.82 8.81 -8.71
CA THR A 302 16.26 7.74 -7.86
C THR A 302 15.52 6.69 -8.68
N MET A 303 14.82 7.11 -9.72
CA MET A 303 14.15 6.17 -10.62
C MET A 303 15.15 5.45 -11.53
N GLY A 304 16.43 5.86 -11.55
CA GLY A 304 17.44 5.33 -12.45
C GLY A 304 17.08 5.60 -13.90
N VAL A 305 16.30 6.66 -14.13
CA VAL A 305 15.90 7.08 -15.47
C VAL A 305 17.13 7.73 -16.11
N ARG A 306 18.04 6.90 -16.63
CA ARG A 306 18.68 7.28 -17.90
C ARG A 306 17.53 7.52 -18.85
N ASP A 307 17.46 8.71 -19.48
CA ASP A 307 16.39 9.11 -20.42
C ASP A 307 15.71 7.86 -20.98
N PRO A 308 14.51 7.49 -20.51
CA PRO A 308 14.00 6.16 -20.77
C PRO A 308 13.84 6.11 -22.28
N ASP A 309 14.46 5.13 -22.95
CA ASP A 309 14.32 4.98 -24.39
C ASP A 309 12.84 5.19 -24.72
N PRO A 310 12.51 6.17 -25.59
CA PRO A 310 11.14 6.59 -25.76
C PRO A 310 10.32 5.37 -26.13
N VAL A 311 9.17 5.19 -25.49
CA VAL A 311 8.29 4.06 -25.80
C VAL A 311 7.86 4.22 -27.25
N LYS A 312 8.40 3.36 -28.11
CA LYS A 312 8.10 3.35 -29.53
C LYS A 312 6.75 2.67 -29.72
N ILE A 313 5.78 3.38 -30.29
CA ILE A 313 4.42 2.90 -30.55
C ILE A 313 4.21 2.91 -32.06
N MET A 314 3.81 1.78 -32.64
CA MET A 314 3.40 1.71 -34.05
C MET A 314 1.89 1.85 -34.15
N VAL A 315 1.42 2.77 -34.98
CA VAL A 315 0.00 2.90 -35.36
C VAL A 315 -0.14 2.41 -36.80
N VAL A 316 -0.92 1.34 -36.99
CA VAL A 316 -1.22 0.79 -38.32
C VAL A 316 -2.67 1.15 -38.66
N GLU A 317 -2.85 2.10 -39.58
CA GLU A 317 -4.17 2.64 -39.95
C GLU A 317 -4.10 3.17 -41.38
N ASP A 318 -4.98 2.65 -42.25
CA ASP A 318 -4.99 2.98 -43.68
C ASP A 318 -5.78 4.27 -43.99
N ASP A 319 -6.66 4.69 -43.08
CA ASP A 319 -7.34 5.98 -43.16
C ASP A 319 -6.49 7.11 -42.53
N PRO A 320 -6.05 8.12 -43.30
CA PRO A 320 -5.15 9.16 -42.81
C PRO A 320 -5.79 10.06 -41.73
N VAL A 321 -7.12 10.17 -41.69
CA VAL A 321 -7.83 10.96 -40.68
C VAL A 321 -7.88 10.21 -39.36
N GLN A 322 -8.16 8.90 -39.40
CA GLN A 322 -8.14 8.06 -38.19
C GLN A 322 -6.72 7.93 -37.63
N ALA A 323 -5.71 7.77 -38.50
CA ALA A 323 -4.32 7.69 -38.10
C ALA A 323 -3.87 8.92 -37.31
N LEU A 324 -4.27 10.12 -37.75
CA LEU A 324 -4.00 11.37 -37.03
C LEU A 324 -4.67 11.41 -35.65
N LEU A 325 -5.93 10.97 -35.54
CA LEU A 325 -6.66 10.94 -34.28
C LEU A 325 -6.02 9.97 -33.28
N VAL A 326 -5.70 8.75 -33.72
CA VAL A 326 -5.04 7.74 -32.88
C VAL A 326 -3.67 8.23 -32.45
N ARG A 327 -2.89 8.81 -33.37
CA ARG A 327 -1.59 9.41 -33.06
C ARG A 327 -1.69 10.47 -31.97
N GLU A 328 -2.68 11.36 -32.03
CA GLU A 328 -2.90 12.38 -30.99
C GLU A 328 -3.24 11.74 -29.63
N ILE A 329 -4.10 10.72 -29.63
CA ILE A 329 -4.53 10.00 -28.41
C ILE A 329 -3.36 9.26 -27.75
N VAL A 330 -2.51 8.60 -28.55
CA VAL A 330 -1.40 7.79 -28.03
C VAL A 330 -0.13 8.60 -27.79
N SER A 331 -0.07 9.83 -28.32
CA SER A 331 1.01 10.76 -28.04
C SER A 331 1.11 11.05 -26.54
N GLY A 332 2.33 11.19 -26.07
CA GLY A 332 2.57 11.47 -24.66
C GLY A 332 4.04 11.80 -24.41
N PRO A 333 4.35 12.38 -23.25
CA PRO A 333 5.73 12.59 -22.85
C PRO A 333 6.45 11.23 -22.83
N ASN A 334 7.60 11.18 -23.50
CA ASN A 334 8.43 9.98 -23.66
C ASN A 334 7.85 8.85 -24.55
N ARG A 335 7.03 9.20 -25.54
CA ARG A 335 6.55 8.26 -26.55
C ARG A 335 7.00 8.70 -27.94
N GLN A 336 7.47 7.76 -28.74
CA GLN A 336 7.79 7.98 -30.15
C GLN A 336 6.78 7.21 -30.98
N VAL A 337 5.88 7.92 -31.66
CA VAL A 337 4.82 7.30 -32.46
C VAL A 337 5.29 7.16 -33.91
N PHE A 338 5.30 5.93 -34.40
CA PHE A 338 5.49 5.56 -35.79
C PHE A 338 4.13 5.29 -36.42
N GLN A 339 4.01 5.53 -37.73
CA GLN A 339 2.79 5.32 -38.49
C GLN A 339 3.10 4.45 -39.70
N ALA A 340 2.21 3.51 -39.97
CA ALA A 340 2.22 2.70 -41.18
C ALA A 340 0.81 2.64 -41.76
N ASP A 341 0.71 2.84 -43.07
CA ASP A 341 -0.59 2.88 -43.78
C ASP A 341 -1.08 1.46 -44.13
N SER A 342 -0.26 0.43 -43.89
CA SER A 342 -0.60 -0.98 -44.04
C SER A 342 0.26 -1.86 -43.13
N VAL A 343 -0.13 -3.13 -42.97
CA VAL A 343 0.63 -4.11 -42.17
C VAL A 343 2.00 -4.38 -42.78
N GLU A 344 2.11 -4.40 -44.11
CA GLU A 344 3.37 -4.63 -44.81
C GLU A 344 4.38 -3.51 -44.53
N ILE A 345 3.93 -2.25 -44.55
CA ILE A 345 4.77 -1.10 -44.19
C ILE A 345 5.14 -1.16 -42.70
N ALA A 346 4.22 -1.61 -41.83
CA ALA A 346 4.50 -1.77 -40.41
C ALA A 346 5.63 -2.79 -40.20
N ASP A 347 5.57 -3.94 -40.86
CA ASP A 347 6.61 -4.98 -40.79
C ASP A 347 7.98 -4.46 -41.27
N GLU A 348 8.02 -3.63 -42.32
CA GLU A 348 9.27 -2.98 -42.77
C GLU A 348 9.84 -2.05 -41.70
N VAL A 349 9.01 -1.20 -41.08
CA VAL A 349 9.47 -0.28 -40.02
C VAL A 349 9.87 -1.05 -38.75
N LEU A 350 9.18 -2.14 -38.42
CA LEU A 350 9.51 -3.03 -37.31
C LEU A 350 10.82 -3.80 -37.55
N ALA A 351 11.16 -4.10 -38.81
CA ALA A 351 12.44 -4.73 -39.16
C ALA A 351 13.62 -3.76 -39.04
N GLU A 352 13.40 -2.47 -39.30
CA GLU A 352 14.43 -1.42 -39.17
C GLU A 352 14.59 -0.90 -37.74
N GLN A 353 13.56 -1.01 -36.90
CA GLN A 353 13.52 -0.42 -35.57
C GLN A 353 13.12 -1.47 -34.53
N GLU A 354 13.87 -1.58 -33.42
CA GLU A 354 13.39 -2.33 -32.24
C GLU A 354 12.17 -1.61 -31.61
N ILE A 355 10.96 -1.98 -32.04
CA ILE A 355 9.67 -1.43 -31.57
C ILE A 355 8.85 -2.57 -30.95
N SER A 356 8.17 -2.29 -29.82
CA SER A 356 7.19 -3.22 -29.26
C SER A 356 5.82 -3.01 -29.88
N LEU A 357 5.20 -4.10 -30.36
CA LEU A 357 3.80 -4.15 -30.79
C LEU A 357 2.87 -4.16 -29.56
N ILE A 358 1.87 -3.29 -29.54
CA ILE A 358 0.77 -3.29 -28.56
C ILE A 358 -0.52 -3.64 -29.27
#